data_AF-A0A2P4PJ17-F1
#
_entry.id   AF-A0A2P4PJ17-F1
#
_cell.length_a   1.000
_cell.length_b   1.000
_cell.length_c   1.000
_cell.angle_alpha   90.00
_cell.angle_beta   90.00
_cell.angle_gamma   90.00
#
_symmetry.space_group_name_H-M   'P 1'
#
loop_
_entity.id
_entity.type
_entity.pdbx_description
1 polymer ?
#
loop_
_entity_poly.entity_id
_entity_poly.type
_entity_poly.pdbx_seq_one_letter_code
_entity_poly.pdbx_strand_id
1 'polypeptide(L)' 'MLAFCYEMGLGISSDHKKAFNLYKQAADAGYKLAKQNVARCYQKGIGVEIDLEAATYWIEKGN' A
#
# COMPACT_ATOMS: atom_id res chain seq x y z
N MET A 1 -7.68 -7.07 -2.84
CA MET A 1 -7.85 -8.30 -2.03
C MET A 1 -6.51 -8.97 -1.74
N LEU A 2 -5.74 -9.38 -2.75
CA LEU A 2 -4.48 -10.12 -2.53
C LEU A 2 -3.42 -9.36 -1.70
N ALA A 3 -3.28 -8.05 -1.91
CA ALA A 3 -2.37 -7.21 -1.11
C ALA A 3 -2.68 -7.30 0.40
N PHE A 4 -3.97 -7.30 0.77
CA PHE A 4 -4.42 -7.43 2.15
C PHE A 4 -4.15 -8.82 2.71
N CYS A 5 -4.27 -9.88 1.90
CA CYS A 5 -3.90 -11.24 2.32
C CYS A 5 -2.41 -11.34 2.67
N TYR A 6 -1.53 -10.72 1.87
CA TYR A 6 -0.10 -10.66 2.16
C TYR A 6 0.22 -9.77 3.36
N GLU A 7 -0.55 -8.71 3.58
CA GLU A 7 -0.39 -7.84 4.75
C GLU A 7 -0.76 -8.57 6.05
N MET A 8 -1.90 -9.27 6.06
CA MET A 8 -2.47 -9.91 7.26
C MET A 8 -2.05 -11.37 7.45
N GLY A 9 -1.38 -11.98 6.47
CA GLY A 9 -1.03 -13.41 6.51
C GLY A 9 -2.24 -14.36 6.42
N LEU A 10 -3.29 -13.97 5.69
CA LEU A 10 -4.54 -14.73 5.62
C LEU A 10 -4.44 -15.85 4.59
N GLY A 11 -4.20 -17.08 5.06
CA GLY A 11 -4.09 -18.27 4.21
C GLY A 11 -2.82 -18.33 3.35
N ILE A 12 -1.94 -17.32 3.48
CA ILE A 12 -0.62 -17.22 2.86
C ILE A 12 0.36 -16.62 3.86
N SER A 13 1.65 -16.91 3.71
CA SER A 13 2.69 -16.26 4.53
C SER A 13 2.62 -14.74 4.33
N SER A 14 2.71 -14.00 5.44
CA SER A 14 2.74 -12.55 5.39
C SER A 14 3.99 -12.07 4.68
N ASP A 15 3.82 -11.07 3.82
CA ASP A 15 4.90 -10.41 3.10
C ASP A 15 4.49 -8.95 2.86
N HIS A 16 4.93 -8.08 3.77
CA HIS A 16 4.59 -6.66 3.71
C HIS A 16 5.16 -5.99 2.45
N LYS A 17 6.33 -6.41 1.95
CA LYS A 17 6.91 -5.85 0.72
C LYS A 17 6.04 -6.21 -0.49
N LYS A 18 5.59 -7.46 -0.57
CA LYS A 18 4.70 -7.91 -1.65
C LYS A 18 3.31 -7.28 -1.55
N ALA A 19 2.78 -7.12 -0.34
CA ALA A 19 1.54 -6.37 -0.09
C ALA A 19 1.64 -4.93 -0.61
N PHE A 20 2.71 -4.22 -0.24
CA PHE A 20 2.98 -2.86 -0.70
C PHE A 20 3.05 -2.77 -2.24
N ASN A 21 3.81 -3.65 -2.89
CA ASN A 21 3.92 -3.66 -4.35
C ASN A 21 2.57 -3.87 -5.04
N LEU A 22 1.72 -4.76 -4.52
CA LEU A 22 0.38 -4.98 -5.06
C LEU A 22 -0.55 -3.78 -4.83
N TYR A 23 -0.49 -3.13 -3.65
CA TYR A 23 -1.21 -1.88 -3.43
C TYR A 23 -0.75 -0.79 -4.41
N LYS A 24 0.56 -0.67 -4.66
CA LYS A 24 1.13 0.31 -5.59
C LYS A 24 0.68 0.09 -7.03
N GLN A 25 0.71 -1.16 -7.51
CA GLN A 25 0.19 -1.50 -8.84
C GLN A 25 -1.29 -1.15 -9.00
N ALA A 26 -2.12 -1.46 -7.99
CA ALA A 26 -3.53 -1.08 -8.02
C ALA A 26 -3.73 0.45 -7.91
N ALA A 27 -2.90 1.15 -7.14
CA ALA A 27 -2.95 2.60 -7.02
C ALA A 27 -2.63 3.29 -8.36
N ASP A 28 -1.65 2.75 -9.10
CA ASP A 28 -1.28 3.22 -10.43
C ASP A 28 -2.35 2.89 -11.49
N ALA A 29 -3.09 1.80 -11.32
CA ALA A 29 -4.28 1.49 -12.13
C ALA A 29 -5.51 2.37 -11.79
N GLY A 30 -5.36 3.36 -10.90
CA GLY A 30 -6.40 4.34 -10.60
C GLY A 30 -7.34 3.95 -9.45
N TYR A 31 -7.13 2.82 -8.78
CA TYR A 31 -7.99 2.41 -7.66
C TYR A 31 -7.78 3.32 -6.44
N LYS A 32 -8.80 4.12 -6.09
CA LYS A 32 -8.77 5.07 -4.97
C LYS A 32 -8.41 4.44 -3.62
N LEU A 33 -9.03 3.29 -3.31
CA LEU A 33 -8.72 2.53 -2.08
C LEU A 33 -7.27 2.03 -2.05
N ALA A 34 -6.67 1.74 -3.21
CA ALA A 34 -5.29 1.31 -3.27
C ALA A 34 -4.34 2.48 -3.01
N LYS A 35 -4.61 3.67 -3.56
CA LYS A 35 -3.85 4.90 -3.27
C LYS A 35 -3.84 5.23 -1.76
N GLN A 36 -5.00 5.11 -1.10
CA GLN A 36 -5.10 5.26 0.36
C GLN A 36 -4.25 4.23 1.12
N ASN A 37 -4.23 2.97 0.67
CA ASN A 37 -3.40 1.94 1.27
C ASN A 37 -1.91 2.17 1.05
N VAL A 38 -1.49 2.65 -0.12
CA VAL A 38 -0.10 3.03 -0.39
C VAL A 38 0.34 4.18 0.53
N ALA A 39 -0.49 5.21 0.68
CA ALA A 39 -0.22 6.29 1.61
C ALA A 39 -0.08 5.78 3.06
N ARG A 40 -0.97 4.89 3.49
CA ARG A 40 -0.89 4.24 4.81
C ARG A 40 0.39 3.42 4.98
N CYS A 41 0.84 2.72 3.93
CA CYS A 41 2.10 1.96 3.96
C CYS A 41 3.29 2.88 4.20
N TYR A 42 3.36 4.02 3.52
CA TYR A 42 4.40 5.03 3.72
C TYR A 42 4.32 5.72 5.09
N GLN A 43 3.12 5.92 5.65
CA GLN A 43 2.97 6.48 7.01
C GLN A 43 3.43 5.52 8.11
N LYS A 44 3.20 4.22 7.92
CA LYS A 44 3.39 3.20 8.97
C LYS A 44 4.62 2.30 8.74
N GLY A 45 5.33 2.48 7.63
CA GLY A 45 6.48 1.64 7.27
C GLY A 45 6.09 0.20 6.90
N ILE A 46 4.92 -0.01 6.30
CA ILE A 46 4.43 -1.36 5.96
C ILE A 46 5.00 -1.77 4.61
N GLY A 47 6.08 -2.55 4.63
CA GLY A 47 6.71 -3.08 3.42
C GLY A 47 7.55 -2.08 2.64
N VAL A 48 7.68 -0.86 3.16
CA VAL A 48 8.46 0.26 2.62
C VAL A 48 8.96 1.09 3.81
N GLU A 49 10.02 1.88 3.62
CA GLU A 49 10.45 2.84 4.63
C GLU A 49 9.40 3.92 4.88
N ILE A 50 9.40 4.49 6.08
CA ILE A 50 8.49 5.59 6.42
C ILE A 50 8.88 6.82 5.59
N ASP A 51 7.92 7.35 4.85
CA ASP A 51 8.09 8.54 4.02
C ASP A 51 6.78 9.33 3.98
N LEU A 52 6.71 10.39 4.78
CA LEU A 52 5.51 11.22 4.89
C LEU A 52 5.27 12.08 3.64
N GLU A 53 6.33 12.41 2.89
CA GLU A 53 6.23 13.17 1.65
C GLU A 53 5.59 12.29 0.56
N ALA A 54 6.09 11.06 0.40
CA ALA A 54 5.47 10.08 -0.47
C ALA A 54 4.02 9.78 -0.06
N ALA A 55 3.73 9.65 1.24
CA ALA A 55 2.37 9.43 1.70
C ALA A 55 1.42 10.57 1.30
N THR A 56 1.86 11.82 1.43
CA THR A 56 1.08 13.01 1.06
C THR A 56 0.82 13.04 -0.44
N TYR A 57 1.85 12.77 -1.25
CA TYR A 57 1.72 12.64 -2.70
C TYR A 57 0.64 11.61 -3.11
N TRP A 58 0.62 10.44 -2.47
CA TRP A 58 -0.38 9.40 -2.78
C TRP A 58 -1.80 9.76 -2.33
N ILE A 59 -1.96 10.54 -1.25
CA ILE A 59 -3.25 11.06 -0.81
C ILE A 59 -3.79 12.06 -1.84
N GLU A 60 -2.97 13.02 -2.25
CA GLU A 60 -3.34 14.04 -3.25
C GLU A 60 -3.67 13.42 -4.59
N LYS A 61 -2.88 12.43 -5.04
CA LYS A 61 -3.14 11.65 -6.27
C LYS A 61 -4.44 10.84 -6.19
N GLY A 62 -4.95 10.57 -4.98
CA GLY A 62 -6.16 9.78 -4.73
C GLY A 62 -7.44 10.59 -4.54
N ASN A 63 -7.34 11.92 -4.47
CA ASN A 63 -8.51 12.80 -4.39
C ASN A 63 -9.31 12.80 -5.68
#